data_AF-A0A374MGD3-F1
#
_entry.id   AF-A0A374MGD3-F1
#
_cell.length_a   1.000
_cell.length_b   1.000
_cell.length_c   1.000
_cell.angle_alpha   90.00
_cell.angle_beta   90.00
_cell.angle_gamma   90.00
#
_symmetry.space_group_name_H-M   'P 1'
#
loop_
_entity.id
_entity.type
_entity.pdbx_description
1 polymer ?
#
loop_
_entity_poly.entity_id
_entity_poly.type
_entity_poly.pdbx_seq_one_letter_code
_entity_poly.pdbx_strand_id
1 'polypeptide(L)'
;YDKKNKTWDVSALNDYLEKDEMITISSDSTQKELSKTVFEIFFKKYQKIEELITPEQMRENERSVLLEVIDNNWMLQLDNMEHLKQSISLQSYAQKDPVAQYKLEGYSMFDRMLASIRNDIAITFTHIYYEPAEV
;
A
#
# COMPACT_ATOMS: atom_id res chain seq x y z
N TYR A 1 -5.99 31.64 -0.91
CA TYR A 1 -5.24 30.44 -0.50
C TYR A 1 -4.63 29.81 -1.73
N ASP A 2 -3.33 30.04 -1.92
CA ASP A 2 -2.56 29.66 -3.10
C ASP A 2 -2.17 28.18 -3.04
N LYS A 3 -2.69 27.38 -3.99
CA LYS A 3 -2.47 25.92 -4.06
C LYS A 3 -1.12 25.55 -4.69
N LYS A 4 -0.26 26.52 -5.05
CA LYS A 4 0.98 26.25 -5.80
C LYS A 4 2.24 26.06 -4.96
N ASN A 5 2.26 26.46 -3.69
CA ASN A 5 3.43 26.30 -2.81
C ASN A 5 3.10 25.49 -1.56
N LYS A 6 2.62 24.26 -1.74
CA LYS A 6 2.65 23.26 -0.66
C LYS A 6 4.04 22.63 -0.71
N THR A 7 4.99 23.20 0.04
CA THR A 7 6.31 22.61 0.26
C THR A 7 6.10 21.21 0.79
N TRP A 8 6.56 20.20 0.05
CA TRP A 8 6.49 18.81 0.50
C TRP A 8 7.40 18.67 1.72
N ASP A 9 6.89 18.04 2.77
CA ASP A 9 7.72 17.71 3.93
C ASP A 9 8.59 16.50 3.56
N VAL A 10 9.76 16.80 3.01
CA VAL A 10 10.73 15.78 2.58
C VAL A 10 11.27 15.02 3.79
N SER A 11 11.26 15.61 4.98
CA SER A 11 11.69 14.93 6.21
C SER A 11 10.69 13.84 6.59
N ALA A 12 9.40 14.16 6.67
CA ALA A 12 8.37 13.17 6.98
C ALA A 12 8.27 12.05 5.92
N LEU A 13 8.52 12.40 4.65
CA LEU A 13 8.56 11.42 3.56
C LEU A 13 9.80 10.53 3.66
N ASN A 14 10.97 11.09 4.00
CA ASN A 14 12.16 10.28 4.29
C ASN A 14 11.94 9.41 5.53
N ASP A 15 11.36 9.91 6.62
CA ASP A 15 11.06 9.09 7.82
C ASP A 15 10.13 7.90 7.48
N TYR A 16 9.12 8.14 6.64
CA TYR A 16 8.21 7.09 6.16
C TYR A 16 8.94 6.06 5.29
N LEU A 17 9.83 6.51 4.40
CA LEU A 17 10.62 5.66 3.52
C LEU A 17 11.82 5.00 4.21
N GLU A 18 12.32 5.57 5.31
CA GLU A 18 13.42 5.05 6.13
C GLU A 18 12.94 3.90 6.99
N LYS A 19 11.71 3.98 7.52
CA LYS A 19 11.07 2.87 8.24
C LYS A 19 10.91 1.60 7.38
N ASP A 20 10.99 1.75 6.06
CA ASP A 20 10.87 0.68 5.07
C ASP A 20 12.23 0.26 4.45
N GLU A 21 13.35 0.90 4.84
CA GLU A 21 14.73 0.79 4.31
C GLU A 21 14.86 0.83 2.74
N MET A 22 15.63 1.67 2.05
CA MET A 22 16.63 2.69 2.34
C MET A 22 16.57 3.59 1.09
N ILE A 23 15.55 4.44 1.00
CA ILE A 23 15.39 5.44 -0.08
C ILE A 23 15.65 6.80 0.54
N THR A 24 16.93 7.18 0.62
CA THR A 24 17.30 8.54 1.04
C THR A 24 17.14 9.47 -0.14
N ILE A 25 16.12 10.34 -0.10
CA ILE A 25 15.91 11.34 -1.14
C ILE A 25 16.58 12.66 -0.72
N SER A 26 17.39 13.23 -1.61
CA SER A 26 18.01 14.55 -1.41
C SER A 26 16.97 15.67 -1.47
N SER A 27 17.08 16.61 -0.54
CA SER A 27 16.01 17.43 0.01
C SER A 27 15.57 18.67 -0.80
N ASP A 28 15.61 18.67 -2.13
CA ASP A 28 15.25 19.89 -2.88
C ASP A 28 14.68 19.59 -4.27
N SER A 29 13.45 19.08 -4.34
CA SER A 29 12.82 18.74 -5.62
C SER A 29 11.32 18.98 -5.60
N THR A 30 10.76 19.33 -6.76
CA THR A 30 9.30 19.46 -6.92
C THR A 30 8.61 18.09 -6.80
N GLN A 31 7.31 18.07 -6.42
CA GLN A 31 6.52 16.84 -6.23
C GLN A 31 6.71 15.79 -7.34
N LYS A 32 6.72 16.24 -8.60
CA LYS A 32 6.85 15.35 -9.75
C LYS A 32 8.24 14.72 -9.83
N GLU A 33 9.27 15.49 -9.52
CA GLU A 33 10.65 15.01 -9.51
C GLU A 33 10.85 14.00 -8.39
N LEU A 34 10.32 14.26 -7.19
CA LEU A 34 10.36 13.30 -6.08
C LEU A 34 9.70 11.96 -6.46
N SER A 35 8.49 12.00 -7.03
CA SER A 35 7.79 10.77 -7.45
C SER A 35 8.57 9.97 -8.49
N LYS A 36 9.26 10.67 -9.40
CA LYS A 36 10.08 10.04 -10.43
C LYS A 36 11.33 9.40 -9.82
N THR A 37 12.03 10.11 -8.94
CA THR A 37 13.22 9.61 -8.24
C THR A 37 12.89 8.37 -7.42
N VAL A 38 11.79 8.39 -6.66
CA VAL A 38 11.32 7.22 -5.90
C VAL A 38 11.06 6.04 -6.82
N PHE A 39 10.29 6.26 -7.89
CA PHE A 39 10.00 5.20 -8.86
C PHE A 39 11.28 4.60 -9.48
N GLU A 40 12.25 5.43 -9.86
CA GLU A 40 13.52 4.96 -10.40
C GLU A 40 14.31 4.12 -9.39
N ILE A 41 14.27 4.46 -8.10
CA ILE A 41 14.93 3.69 -7.04
C ILE A 41 14.25 2.34 -6.85
N PHE A 42 12.92 2.31 -6.77
CA PHE A 42 12.13 1.08 -6.72
C PHE A 42 12.40 0.20 -7.94
N PHE A 43 12.40 0.78 -9.14
CA PHE A 43 12.65 0.06 -10.38
C PHE A 43 14.07 -0.53 -10.41
N LYS A 44 15.08 0.20 -9.96
CA LYS A 44 16.45 -0.32 -9.84
C LYS A 44 16.55 -1.47 -8.85
N LYS A 45 15.82 -1.43 -7.73
CA LYS A 45 15.74 -2.57 -6.79
C LYS A 45 15.11 -3.78 -7.50
N TYR A 46 13.99 -3.59 -8.18
CA TYR A 46 13.30 -4.64 -8.94
C TYR A 46 14.18 -5.27 -10.06
N GLN A 47 15.00 -4.47 -10.75
CA GLN A 47 15.92 -5.02 -11.77
C GLN A 47 17.02 -5.89 -11.17
N LYS A 48 17.62 -5.47 -10.04
CA LYS A 48 18.63 -6.28 -9.34
C LYS A 48 18.08 -7.63 -8.89
N ILE A 49 16.82 -7.60 -8.49
CA ILE A 49 16.02 -8.75 -8.12
C ILE A 49 15.88 -9.73 -9.30
N GLU A 50 15.49 -9.22 -10.47
CA GLU A 50 15.30 -10.00 -11.69
C GLU A 50 16.61 -10.61 -12.21
N GLU A 51 17.75 -9.97 -11.95
CA GLU A 51 19.08 -10.52 -12.30
C GLU A 51 19.49 -11.73 -11.44
N LEU A 52 18.98 -11.82 -10.20
CA LEU A 52 19.35 -12.87 -9.24
C LEU A 52 18.51 -14.14 -9.36
N ILE A 53 17.33 -14.06 -9.98
CA ILE A 53 16.34 -15.13 -10.05
C ILE A 53 15.97 -15.41 -11.51
N THR A 54 15.63 -16.66 -11.84
CA THR A 54 15.14 -16.96 -13.18
C THR A 54 13.77 -16.30 -13.44
N PRO A 55 13.45 -15.92 -14.69
CA PRO A 55 12.15 -15.30 -15.01
C PRO A 55 10.93 -16.15 -14.65
N GLU A 56 11.09 -17.47 -14.59
CA GLU A 56 10.01 -18.39 -14.20
C GLU A 56 9.73 -18.33 -12.70
N GLN A 57 10.77 -18.48 -11.87
CA GLN A 57 10.68 -18.34 -10.42
C GLN A 57 10.18 -16.95 -10.01
N MET A 58 10.60 -15.90 -10.72
CA MET A 58 10.11 -14.55 -10.46
C MET A 58 8.58 -14.47 -10.62
N ARG A 59 8.01 -15.02 -11.70
CA ARG A 59 6.55 -15.01 -11.91
C ARG A 59 5.79 -15.87 -10.90
N GLU A 60 6.37 -16.97 -10.43
CA GLU A 60 5.77 -17.80 -9.39
C GLU A 60 5.74 -17.07 -8.05
N ASN A 61 6.85 -16.42 -7.69
CA ASN A 61 6.93 -15.58 -6.50
C ASN A 61 5.94 -14.42 -6.59
N GLU A 62 5.87 -13.74 -7.74
CA GLU A 62 4.92 -12.65 -7.94
C GLU A 62 3.48 -13.08 -7.73
N ARG A 63 3.10 -14.23 -8.32
CA ARG A 63 1.76 -14.79 -8.13
C ARG A 63 1.48 -15.11 -6.67
N SER A 64 2.43 -15.73 -5.99
CA SER A 64 2.27 -16.17 -4.60
C SER A 64 2.05 -14.97 -3.67
N VAL A 65 2.88 -13.93 -3.82
CA VAL A 65 2.78 -12.67 -3.06
C VAL A 65 1.45 -11.97 -3.34
N LEU A 66 1.06 -11.85 -4.62
CA LEU A 66 -0.20 -11.22 -4.97
C LEU A 66 -1.39 -11.92 -4.32
N LEU A 67 -1.42 -13.25 -4.36
CA LEU A 67 -2.50 -14.03 -3.75
C LEU A 67 -2.52 -13.86 -2.23
N GLU A 68 -1.37 -13.98 -1.58
CA GLU A 68 -1.26 -13.83 -0.12
C GLU A 68 -1.74 -12.45 0.34
N VAL A 69 -1.27 -11.37 -0.30
CA VAL A 69 -1.64 -10.00 0.07
C VAL A 69 -3.13 -9.74 -0.16
N ILE A 70 -3.69 -10.24 -1.27
CA ILE A 70 -5.11 -10.10 -1.58
C ILE A 70 -5.95 -10.86 -0.55
N ASP A 71 -5.60 -12.11 -0.24
CA ASP A 71 -6.34 -12.95 0.70
C ASP A 71 -6.34 -12.35 2.10
N ASN A 72 -5.18 -11.88 2.57
CA ASN A 72 -5.05 -11.24 3.89
C ASN A 72 -5.91 -9.96 3.99
N ASN A 73 -5.84 -9.10 2.98
CA ASN A 73 -6.63 -7.86 2.96
C ASN A 73 -8.13 -8.13 2.82
N TRP A 74 -8.51 -9.14 2.04
CA TRP A 74 -9.91 -9.53 1.88
C TRP A 74 -10.51 -10.09 3.17
N MET A 75 -9.78 -10.95 3.87
CA MET A 75 -10.22 -11.47 5.18
C MET A 75 -10.43 -10.34 6.18
N LEU A 76 -9.47 -9.42 6.28
CA LEU A 76 -9.60 -8.24 7.13
C LEU A 76 -10.81 -7.38 6.75
N GLN A 77 -11.08 -7.23 5.46
CA GLN A 77 -12.24 -6.48 4.99
C GLN A 77 -13.55 -7.18 5.37
N LEU A 78 -13.63 -8.51 5.32
CA LEU A 78 -14.82 -9.24 5.78
C LEU A 78 -15.09 -8.97 7.26
N ASP A 79 -14.08 -9.07 8.12
CA ASP A 79 -14.19 -8.75 9.55
C ASP A 79 -14.66 -7.31 9.77
N ASN A 80 -14.07 -6.37 9.04
CA ASN A 80 -14.45 -4.96 9.11
C ASN A 80 -15.92 -4.73 8.66
N MET A 81 -16.40 -5.46 7.65
CA MET A 81 -17.79 -5.38 7.19
C MET A 81 -18.77 -5.96 8.22
N GLU A 82 -18.37 -6.98 8.98
CA GLU A 82 -19.15 -7.51 10.11
C GLU A 82 -19.25 -6.48 11.24
N HIS A 83 -18.14 -5.86 11.63
CA HIS A 83 -18.12 -4.78 12.62
C HIS A 83 -18.95 -3.56 12.18
N LEU A 84 -18.87 -3.19 10.91
CA LEU A 84 -19.69 -2.12 10.33
C LEU A 84 -21.18 -2.44 10.47
N LYS A 85 -21.59 -3.66 10.14
CA LYS A 85 -22.99 -4.11 10.25
C LYS A 85 -23.50 -4.00 11.68
N GLN A 86 -22.70 -4.41 12.67
CA GLN A 86 -23.06 -4.28 14.09
C GLN A 86 -23.19 -2.81 14.50
N SER A 87 -22.25 -1.96 14.09
CA SER A 87 -22.22 -0.54 14.43
C SER A 87 -23.40 0.24 13.82
N ILE A 88 -23.76 -0.04 12.56
CA ILE A 88 -24.92 0.58 11.90
C ILE A 88 -26.24 0.12 12.53
N SER A 89 -26.33 -1.15 12.95
CA SER A 89 -27.51 -1.67 13.66
C SER A 89 -27.76 -0.94 14.98
N LEU A 90 -26.71 -0.43 15.64
CA LEU A 90 -26.82 0.41 16.83
C LEU A 90 -27.18 1.87 16.48
N GLN A 91 -26.78 2.37 15.31
CA GLN A 91 -27.09 3.74 14.86
C GLN A 91 -28.45 3.89 14.18
N SER A 92 -29.10 2.80 13.74
CA SER A 92 -30.42 2.85 13.10
C SER A 92 -31.52 3.41 14.01
N TYR A 93 -31.27 3.47 15.33
CA TYR A 93 -32.12 4.20 16.27
C TYR A 93 -32.20 5.72 15.97
N ALA A 94 -31.28 6.28 15.17
CA ALA A 94 -31.21 7.71 14.81
C ALA A 94 -31.92 8.08 13.49
N GLN A 95 -32.86 7.26 13.00
CA GLN A 95 -33.70 7.54 11.81
C GLN A 95 -32.95 7.70 10.47
N LYS A 96 -31.68 7.30 10.37
CA LYS A 96 -30.96 7.17 9.09
C LYS A 96 -31.24 5.80 8.48
N ASP A 97 -31.30 5.73 7.14
CA ASP A 97 -31.44 4.46 6.42
C ASP A 97 -30.16 3.61 6.60
N PRO A 98 -30.21 2.51 7.35
CA PRO A 98 -29.04 1.68 7.64
C PRO A 98 -28.47 1.03 6.38
N VAL A 99 -29.30 0.72 5.38
CA VAL A 99 -28.86 0.07 4.15
C VAL A 99 -28.04 1.04 3.30
N ALA A 100 -28.46 2.30 3.22
CA ALA A 100 -27.72 3.34 2.50
C ALA A 100 -26.36 3.63 3.15
N GLN A 101 -26.31 3.72 4.49
CA GLN A 101 -25.05 3.93 5.22
C GLN A 101 -24.08 2.76 5.03
N TYR A 102 -24.57 1.53 5.14
CA TYR A 102 -23.74 0.34 4.96
C TYR A 102 -23.08 0.30 3.58
N LYS A 103 -23.83 0.64 2.53
CA LYS A 103 -23.29 0.71 1.16
C LYS A 103 -22.22 1.80 1.02
N LEU A 104 -22.48 3.00 1.53
CA LEU A 104 -21.54 4.13 1.42
C LEU A 104 -20.24 3.86 2.16
N GLU A 105 -20.34 3.40 3.41
CA GLU A 105 -19.16 3.16 4.25
C GLU A 105 -18.41 1.91 3.81
N GLY A 106 -19.14 0.84 3.44
CA GLY A 106 -18.54 -0.37 2.88
C GLY A 106 -17.79 -0.10 1.57
N TYR A 107 -18.32 0.76 0.70
CA TYR A 107 -17.60 1.18 -0.51
C TYR A 107 -16.31 1.94 -0.19
N SER A 108 -16.36 2.90 0.75
CA SER A 108 -15.17 3.63 1.21
C SER A 108 -14.11 2.72 1.85
N MET A 109 -14.54 1.68 2.57
CA MET A 109 -13.64 0.67 3.13
C MET A 109 -13.01 -0.20 2.04
N PHE A 110 -13.78 -0.58 1.02
CA PHE A 110 -13.26 -1.32 -0.13
C PHE A 110 -12.21 -0.52 -0.92
N ASP A 111 -12.46 0.78 -1.17
CA ASP A 111 -11.46 1.65 -1.83
C ASP A 111 -10.17 1.76 -1.00
N ARG A 112 -10.28 1.82 0.32
CA ARG A 112 -9.12 1.79 1.22
C ARG A 112 -8.39 0.46 1.17
N MET A 113 -9.10 -0.66 1.18
CA MET A 113 -8.51 -2.00 1.02
C MET A 113 -7.74 -2.12 -0.29
N LEU A 114 -8.29 -1.65 -1.41
CA LEU A 114 -7.58 -1.65 -2.70
C LEU A 114 -6.29 -0.80 -2.68
N ALA A 115 -6.31 0.33 -1.97
CA ALA A 115 -5.11 1.14 -1.79
C ALA A 115 -4.06 0.42 -0.92
N SER A 116 -4.48 -0.23 0.16
CA SER A 116 -3.60 -1.05 1.01
C SER A 116 -2.97 -2.20 0.23
N ILE A 117 -3.75 -2.97 -0.53
CA ILE A 117 -3.25 -4.08 -1.35
C ILE A 117 -2.12 -3.61 -2.28
N ARG A 118 -2.30 -2.48 -2.98
CA ARG A 118 -1.27 -1.95 -3.89
C ARG A 118 0.02 -1.57 -3.15
N ASN A 119 -0.12 -0.99 -1.96
CA ASN A 119 1.00 -0.59 -1.12
C ASN A 119 1.75 -1.82 -0.58
N ASP A 120 1.00 -2.76 -0.01
CA ASP A 120 1.55 -3.98 0.59
C ASP A 120 2.28 -4.82 -0.45
N ILE A 121 1.71 -4.96 -1.66
CA ILE A 121 2.40 -5.62 -2.78
C ILE A 121 3.76 -4.95 -3.07
N ALA A 122 3.78 -3.62 -3.19
CA ALA A 122 5.00 -2.88 -3.49
C ALA A 122 6.06 -3.07 -2.39
N ILE A 123 5.65 -3.06 -1.13
CA ILE A 123 6.54 -3.26 0.02
C ILE A 123 7.05 -4.70 0.06
N THR A 124 6.16 -5.70 0.02
CA THR A 124 6.51 -7.11 0.12
C THR A 124 7.51 -7.51 -0.97
N PHE A 125 7.34 -7.04 -2.21
CA PHE A 125 8.32 -7.28 -3.27
C PHE A 125 9.70 -6.71 -2.98
N THR A 126 9.79 -5.56 -2.33
CA THR A 126 11.10 -5.02 -1.93
C THR A 126 11.74 -5.77 -0.77
N HIS A 127 10.92 -6.36 0.12
CA HIS A 127 11.39 -7.03 1.33
C HIS A 127 11.86 -8.48 1.09
N ILE A 128 11.26 -9.21 0.15
CA ILE A 128 11.55 -10.63 -0.15
C ILE A 128 13.03 -10.92 -0.45
N TYR A 129 13.84 -9.90 -0.74
CA TYR A 129 15.26 -10.05 -1.09
C TYR A 129 16.24 -9.77 0.04
N TYR A 130 15.76 -9.40 1.23
CA TYR A 130 16.63 -9.26 2.40
C TYR A 130 16.88 -10.59 3.12
N GLU A 131 16.26 -11.68 2.71
CA GLU A 131 16.58 -13.02 3.21
C GLU A 131 17.50 -13.70 2.20
N PRO A 132 18.82 -13.40 2.17
CA PRO A 132 19.75 -14.26 1.45
C PRO A 132 19.60 -15.63 2.09
N ALA A 133 19.19 -16.62 1.30
CA ALA A 133 19.23 -18.01 1.72
C ALA A 133 20.64 -18.26 2.28
N GLU A 134 20.73 -18.46 3.60
CA GLU A 134 21.97 -18.86 4.23
C GLU A 134 22.47 -20.11 3.50
N VAL A 135 23.70 -20.02 3.01
CA VAL A 135 24.47 -21.16 2.49
C VAL A 135 24.94 -22.01 3.65
#